data_AF-A0A5H2XM94-F1
#
_entry.id   AF-A0A5H2XM94-F1
#
_cell.length_a   1.000
_cell.length_b   1.000
_cell.length_c   1.000
_cell.angle_alpha   90.00
_cell.angle_beta   90.00
_cell.angle_gamma   90.00
#
_symmetry.space_group_name_H-M   'P 1'
#
loop_
_entity.id
_entity.type
_entity.pdbx_description
1 polymer ?
#
loop_
_entity_poly.entity_id
_entity_poly.type
_entity_poly.pdbx_seq_one_letter_code
_entity_poly.pdbx_strand_id
1 'polypeptide(L)'
;MSTNVVWCYRPREKKFNHTHCWEVVKTCKRFQIIPTGPTVVLNETPLHETPASDSPMDSPMSQDSPIENIPRPIGRKAAKAKRGSNSSKNASQFLEELSKHQAMRIEMDLKQQEHDMAVQVEYAKEREYVRKEREYVREQNIEKKDRETMAMDTSHMSPETKQFWKLERMDVMRRRLFRDDGPSNTDCQ
;
A
#
# COMPACT_ATOMS: atom_id res chain seq x y z
N MET A 1 -5.87 7.80 23.31
CA MET A 1 -4.65 7.05 23.69
C MET A 1 -5.02 5.98 24.70
N SER A 2 -4.92 4.71 24.33
CA SER A 2 -4.28 3.66 25.14
C SER A 2 -4.45 2.33 24.39
N THR A 3 -3.53 2.07 23.46
CA THR A 3 -3.39 0.77 22.82
C THR A 3 -2.79 -0.18 23.84
N ASN A 4 -3.63 -1.02 24.46
CA ASN A 4 -3.14 -2.14 25.25
C ASN A 4 -2.53 -3.16 24.30
N VAL A 5 -1.23 -3.00 24.03
CA VAL A 5 -0.42 -4.01 23.36
C VAL A 5 -0.16 -5.11 24.37
N VAL A 6 -0.98 -6.15 24.34
CA VAL A 6 -0.76 -7.36 25.13
C VAL A 6 0.42 -8.10 24.50
N TRP A 7 1.60 -7.96 25.12
CA TRP A 7 2.77 -8.78 24.81
C TRP A 7 2.55 -10.18 25.38
N CYS A 8 2.15 -11.12 24.52
CA CYS A 8 2.19 -12.54 24.89
C CYS A 8 3.65 -13.02 24.88
N TYR A 9 4.28 -13.03 26.05
CA TYR A 9 5.50 -13.81 26.29
C TYR A 9 5.22 -15.28 25.95
N ARG A 10 5.98 -15.84 25.01
CA ARG A 10 5.87 -17.23 24.59
C ARG A 10 7.05 -18.03 25.18
N PRO A 11 6.85 -18.80 26.26
CA PRO A 11 7.84 -19.80 26.66
C PRO A 11 7.96 -20.83 25.53
N ARG A 12 9.16 -20.95 24.95
CA ARG A 12 9.50 -22.02 24.03
C ARG A 12 9.53 -23.32 24.82
N GLU A 13 8.54 -24.17 24.54
CA GLU A 13 8.55 -25.64 24.53
C GLU A 13 7.17 -26.17 24.91
N LYS A 14 6.27 -26.26 23.93
CA LYS A 14 5.08 -27.12 23.99
C LYS A 14 4.91 -27.71 22.60
N LYS A 15 4.99 -29.04 22.47
CA LYS A 15 4.70 -29.75 21.22
C LYS A 15 3.31 -29.32 20.76
N PHE A 16 3.23 -28.70 19.59
CA PHE A 16 1.99 -28.12 19.07
C PHE A 16 1.04 -29.26 18.71
N ASN A 17 0.02 -29.48 19.54
CA ASN A 17 -1.04 -30.45 19.25
C ASN A 17 -2.04 -29.81 18.28
N HIS A 18 -1.98 -30.18 16.99
CA HIS A 18 -2.86 -29.65 15.95
C HIS A 18 -4.36 -29.77 16.30
N THR A 19 -4.74 -30.80 17.07
CA THR A 19 -6.11 -31.04 17.52
C THR A 19 -6.64 -29.96 18.47
N HIS A 20 -5.78 -29.36 19.30
CA HIS A 20 -6.20 -28.33 20.26
C HIS A 20 -6.53 -27.00 19.55
N CYS A 21 -5.90 -26.72 18.41
CA CYS A 21 -6.22 -25.55 17.61
C CYS A 21 -7.67 -25.64 17.07
N TRP A 22 -8.08 -26.82 16.58
CA TRP A 22 -9.42 -27.05 16.07
C TRP A 22 -10.51 -26.81 17.13
N GLU A 23 -10.30 -27.26 18.36
CA GLU A 23 -11.22 -27.02 19.48
C GLU A 23 -11.47 -25.53 19.76
N VAL A 24 -10.48 -24.67 19.49
CA VAL A 24 -10.59 -23.21 19.70
C VAL A 24 -11.31 -22.53 18.53
N VAL A 25 -11.11 -22.99 17.29
CA VAL A 25 -11.71 -22.36 16.09
C VAL A 25 -13.05 -22.97 15.66
N LYS A 26 -13.45 -24.15 16.16
CA LYS A 26 -14.70 -24.80 15.76
C LYS A 26 -15.96 -23.99 16.09
N THR A 27 -15.90 -23.13 17.11
CA THR A 27 -17.01 -22.24 17.50
C THR A 27 -16.95 -20.86 16.83
N CYS A 28 -15.88 -20.56 16.07
CA CYS A 28 -15.77 -19.30 15.34
C CYS A 28 -16.71 -19.30 14.13
N LYS A 29 -17.56 -18.27 14.03
CA LYS A 29 -18.51 -18.08 12.92
C LYS A 29 -17.86 -18.05 11.52
N ARG A 30 -16.56 -17.72 11.42
CA ARG A 30 -15.79 -17.77 10.16
C ARG A 30 -15.57 -19.19 9.62
N PHE A 31 -15.67 -20.22 10.47
CA PHE A 31 -15.40 -21.61 10.12
C PHE A 31 -16.62 -22.53 10.34
N GLN A 32 -17.78 -21.95 10.67
CA GLN A 32 -19.05 -22.69 10.64
C GLN A 32 -19.40 -22.99 9.19
N ILE A 33 -19.26 -24.27 8.81
CA ILE A 33 -19.72 -24.76 7.52
C ILE A 33 -21.25 -24.75 7.58
N ILE A 34 -21.87 -23.81 6.88
CA ILE A 34 -23.31 -23.83 6.64
C ILE A 34 -23.56 -25.04 5.73
N PRO A 35 -24.41 -26.01 6.12
CA PRO A 35 -24.74 -27.12 5.24
C PRO A 35 -25.59 -26.56 4.09
N THR A 36 -24.95 -26.18 2.98
CA THR A 36 -25.61 -25.65 1.79
C THR A 36 -25.93 -26.77 0.80
N GLY A 37 -26.49 -27.88 1.29
CA GLY A 37 -26.90 -28.99 0.43
C GLY A 37 -27.83 -29.98 1.14
N PRO A 38 -28.78 -30.59 0.43
CA PRO A 38 -29.68 -31.60 1.00
C PRO A 38 -28.91 -32.85 1.41
N THR A 39 -29.28 -33.42 2.56
CA THR A 39 -28.69 -34.63 3.15
C THR A 39 -28.72 -35.78 2.15
N VAL A 40 -27.57 -36.16 1.62
CA VAL A 40 -27.42 -37.37 0.80
C VAL A 40 -27.53 -38.57 1.74
N VAL A 41 -28.68 -39.25 1.70
CA VAL A 41 -28.85 -40.56 2.32
C VAL A 41 -28.05 -41.57 1.49
N LEU A 42 -27.01 -42.12 2.10
CA LEU A 42 -26.23 -43.22 1.54
C LEU A 42 -27.13 -44.47 1.57
N ASN A 43 -27.68 -44.86 0.42
CA ASN A 43 -28.38 -46.13 0.29
C ASN A 43 -27.33 -47.25 0.28
N GLU A 44 -27.31 -48.06 1.34
CA GLU A 44 -26.50 -49.27 1.41
C GLU A 44 -27.02 -50.27 0.38
N THR A 45 -26.23 -50.50 -0.67
CA THR A 45 -26.44 -51.60 -1.62
C THR A 45 -25.61 -52.80 -1.15
N PRO A 46 -26.22 -53.98 -0.90
CA PRO A 46 -25.51 -55.15 -0.40
C PRO A 46 -24.46 -55.66 -1.41
N LEU A 47 -23.23 -55.89 -0.93
CA LEU A 47 -22.17 -56.54 -1.70
C LEU A 47 -22.58 -57.98 -2.03
N HIS A 48 -22.66 -58.31 -3.31
CA HIS A 48 -22.94 -59.67 -3.78
C HIS A 48 -21.71 -60.55 -3.53
N GLU A 49 -21.84 -61.54 -2.65
CA GLU A 49 -20.86 -62.61 -2.49
C GLU A 49 -20.74 -63.41 -3.79
N THR A 50 -19.53 -63.78 -4.17
CA THR A 50 -19.27 -64.71 -5.28
C THR A 50 -18.62 -65.97 -4.69
N PRO A 51 -19.25 -67.15 -4.79
CA PRO A 51 -18.62 -68.39 -4.34
C PRO A 51 -17.61 -68.88 -5.39
N ALA A 52 -16.42 -69.24 -4.93
CA ALA A 52 -15.40 -69.90 -5.73
C ALA A 52 -15.88 -71.31 -6.13
N SER A 53 -15.90 -71.58 -7.45
CA SER A 53 -16.14 -72.92 -8.00
C SER A 53 -14.99 -73.25 -8.95
N ASP A 54 -14.36 -74.39 -8.65
CA ASP A 54 -13.13 -74.93 -9.20
C ASP A 54 -13.43 -75.89 -10.36
N SER A 55 -12.69 -75.79 -11.47
CA SER A 55 -12.44 -76.90 -12.41
C SER A 55 -11.36 -76.55 -13.46
N PRO A 56 -10.42 -77.47 -13.78
CA PRO A 56 -9.34 -77.25 -14.73
C PRO A 56 -9.51 -77.98 -16.08
N MET A 57 -8.64 -77.60 -17.03
CA MET A 57 -8.13 -78.34 -18.21
C MET A 57 -8.72 -78.10 -19.62
N ASP A 58 -7.78 -77.63 -20.45
CA ASP A 58 -7.39 -78.12 -21.79
C ASP A 58 -8.20 -77.73 -23.04
N SER A 59 -7.51 -77.07 -24.00
CA SER A 59 -7.73 -77.22 -25.44
C SER A 59 -6.58 -76.60 -26.28
N PRO A 60 -6.31 -77.14 -27.48
CA PRO A 60 -4.97 -77.16 -28.08
C PRO A 60 -4.69 -76.02 -29.07
N MET A 61 -3.39 -75.73 -29.24
CA MET A 61 -2.78 -74.80 -30.20
C MET A 61 -3.35 -74.89 -31.62
N SER A 62 -3.90 -73.79 -32.13
CA SER A 62 -4.26 -73.60 -33.53
C SER A 62 -3.06 -73.08 -34.35
N GLN A 63 -2.87 -73.67 -35.53
CA GLN A 63 -1.75 -73.43 -36.46
C GLN A 63 -1.79 -72.04 -37.09
N ASP A 64 -0.60 -71.47 -37.29
CA ASP A 64 -0.33 -70.10 -37.76
C ASP A 64 -0.59 -69.96 -39.28
N SER A 65 -1.37 -68.95 -39.67
CA SER A 65 -1.59 -68.59 -41.07
C SER A 65 -0.62 -67.48 -41.49
N PRO A 66 -0.19 -67.38 -42.77
CA PRO A 66 0.80 -66.39 -43.19
C PRO A 66 0.31 -64.94 -42.95
N ILE A 67 1.02 -64.22 -42.10
CA ILE A 67 0.70 -62.84 -41.69
C ILE A 67 0.92 -61.86 -42.87
N GLU A 68 -0.14 -61.15 -43.27
CA GLU A 68 -0.02 -59.96 -44.11
C GLU A 68 0.79 -58.87 -43.39
N ASN A 69 1.85 -58.36 -44.03
CA ASN A 69 2.75 -57.35 -43.46
C ASN A 69 2.10 -55.97 -43.40
N ILE A 70 1.30 -55.71 -42.37
CA ILE A 70 0.88 -54.37 -42.00
C ILE A 70 2.07 -53.67 -41.31
N PRO A 71 2.55 -52.51 -41.80
CA PRO A 71 3.64 -51.79 -41.16
C PRO A 71 3.24 -51.39 -39.74
N ARG A 72 4.06 -51.82 -38.76
CA ARG A 72 3.78 -51.59 -37.35
C ARG A 72 3.75 -50.10 -37.02
N PRO A 73 2.80 -49.64 -36.19
CA PRO A 73 2.73 -48.25 -35.77
C PRO A 73 4.03 -47.82 -35.09
N ILE A 74 4.52 -46.63 -35.47
CA ILE A 74 5.75 -46.04 -34.97
C ILE A 74 5.73 -46.01 -33.44
N GLY A 75 6.76 -46.61 -32.84
CA GLY A 75 6.89 -46.70 -31.40
C GLY A 75 6.92 -45.32 -30.74
N ARG A 76 6.30 -45.23 -29.57
CA ARG A 76 6.17 -44.01 -28.75
C ARG A 76 7.50 -43.28 -28.52
N LYS A 77 8.63 -44.00 -28.48
CA LYS A 77 9.99 -43.44 -28.37
C LYS A 77 10.44 -42.71 -29.65
N ALA A 78 10.16 -43.26 -30.82
CA ALA A 78 10.49 -42.63 -32.11
C ALA A 78 9.59 -41.42 -32.42
N ALA A 79 8.33 -41.44 -31.98
CA ALA A 79 7.43 -40.27 -32.06
C ALA A 79 7.92 -39.08 -31.22
N LYS A 80 8.56 -39.34 -30.07
CA LYS A 80 9.06 -38.31 -29.15
C LYS A 80 10.32 -37.62 -29.67
N ALA A 81 11.17 -38.33 -30.43
CA ALA A 81 12.40 -37.77 -31.01
C ALA A 81 12.14 -36.70 -32.09
N LYS A 82 10.96 -36.69 -32.73
CA LYS A 82 10.56 -35.66 -33.71
C LYS A 82 9.96 -34.39 -33.08
N ARG A 83 9.68 -34.37 -31.78
CA ARG A 83 9.27 -33.15 -31.06
C ARG A 83 10.52 -32.40 -30.56
N GLY A 84 11.27 -31.82 -31.49
CA GLY A 84 12.36 -30.91 -31.16
C GLY A 84 11.83 -29.59 -30.58
N SER A 85 12.00 -29.41 -29.27
CA SER A 85 12.05 -28.16 -28.49
C SER A 85 11.24 -26.94 -28.99
N ASN A 86 9.96 -26.86 -28.63
CA ASN A 86 9.09 -25.69 -28.86
C ASN A 86 8.91 -24.83 -27.59
N SER A 87 9.57 -25.20 -26.47
CA SER A 87 9.21 -24.74 -25.12
C SER A 87 9.85 -23.42 -24.69
N SER A 88 10.88 -22.92 -25.39
CA SER A 88 11.67 -21.77 -24.91
C SER A 88 11.05 -20.39 -25.18
N LYS A 89 10.29 -20.23 -26.26
CA LYS A 89 9.67 -18.94 -26.66
C LYS A 89 8.64 -18.42 -25.66
N ASN A 90 7.91 -19.31 -25.00
CA ASN A 90 6.87 -18.93 -24.03
C ASN A 90 7.47 -18.53 -22.67
N ALA A 91 8.61 -19.12 -22.29
CA ALA A 91 9.28 -18.80 -21.04
C ALA A 91 9.94 -17.41 -21.08
N SER A 92 10.56 -17.04 -22.21
CA SER A 92 11.13 -15.70 -22.39
C SER A 92 10.07 -14.61 -22.38
N GLN A 93 8.93 -14.84 -23.07
CA GLN A 93 7.81 -13.89 -23.08
C GLN A 93 7.24 -13.67 -21.68
N PHE A 94 7.08 -14.73 -20.89
CA PHE A 94 6.57 -14.62 -19.52
C PHE A 94 7.50 -13.80 -18.59
N LEU A 95 8.82 -13.99 -18.69
CA LEU A 95 9.79 -13.19 -17.91
C LEU A 95 9.79 -11.72 -18.34
N GLU A 96 9.67 -11.46 -19.64
CA GLU A 96 9.56 -10.10 -20.17
C GLU A 96 8.27 -9.41 -19.70
N GLU A 97 7.14 -10.14 -19.67
CA GLU A 97 5.85 -9.68 -19.15
C GLU A 97 5.95 -9.28 -17.66
N LEU A 98 6.61 -10.10 -16.84
CA LEU A 98 6.84 -9.80 -15.42
C LEU A 98 7.67 -8.54 -15.24
N SER A 99 8.73 -8.37 -16.04
CA SER A 99 9.56 -7.17 -16.01
C SER A 99 8.78 -5.92 -16.39
N LYS A 100 7.92 -5.99 -17.42
CA LYS A 100 7.05 -4.87 -17.83
C LYS A 100 6.06 -4.50 -16.73
N HIS A 101 5.41 -5.50 -16.13
CA HIS A 101 4.47 -5.27 -15.04
C HIS A 101 5.14 -4.66 -13.81
N GLN A 102 6.35 -5.12 -13.45
CA GLN A 102 7.13 -4.53 -12.38
C GLN A 102 7.53 -3.08 -12.69
N ALA A 103 7.97 -2.78 -13.91
CA ALA A 103 8.33 -1.43 -14.32
C ALA A 103 7.13 -0.46 -14.25
N MET A 104 5.96 -0.88 -14.76
CA MET A 104 4.73 -0.07 -14.68
C MET A 104 4.32 0.25 -13.24
N ARG A 105 4.43 -0.73 -12.32
CA ARG A 105 4.15 -0.51 -10.91
C ARG A 105 5.07 0.54 -10.29
N ILE A 106 6.38 0.44 -10.54
CA ILE A 106 7.36 1.39 -10.03
C ILE A 106 7.09 2.80 -10.58
N GLU A 107 6.77 2.91 -11.87
CA GLU A 107 6.47 4.20 -12.49
C GLU A 107 5.20 4.84 -11.90
N MET A 108 4.14 4.05 -11.67
CA MET A 108 2.93 4.52 -11.01
C MET A 108 3.21 5.00 -9.58
N ASP A 109 3.98 4.23 -8.80
CA ASP A 109 4.31 4.59 -7.42
C ASP A 109 5.14 5.88 -7.37
N LEU A 110 6.07 6.07 -8.32
CA LEU A 110 6.86 7.31 -8.43
C LEU A 110 5.98 8.51 -8.79
N LYS A 111 5.07 8.36 -9.77
CA LYS A 111 4.12 9.41 -10.16
C LYS A 111 3.20 9.80 -9.01
N GLN A 112 2.74 8.82 -8.23
CA GLN A 112 1.93 9.08 -7.05
C GLN A 112 2.74 9.85 -5.98
N GLN A 113 3.97 9.43 -5.72
CA GLN A 113 4.85 10.11 -4.77
C GLN A 113 5.14 11.56 -5.19
N GLU A 114 5.40 11.79 -6.47
CA GLU A 114 5.65 13.13 -7.02
C GLU A 114 4.41 14.01 -6.86
N HIS A 115 3.22 13.50 -7.18
CA HIS A 115 1.96 14.20 -6.98
C HIS A 115 1.73 14.56 -5.50
N ASP A 116 1.94 13.61 -4.59
CA ASP A 116 1.74 13.84 -3.15
C ASP A 116 2.73 14.88 -2.60
N MET A 117 3.98 14.86 -3.08
CA MET A 117 4.99 15.86 -2.75
C MET A 117 4.61 17.24 -3.30
N ALA A 118 4.11 17.33 -4.54
CA ALA A 118 3.66 18.58 -5.14
C ALA A 118 2.51 19.21 -4.33
N VAL A 119 1.54 18.40 -3.90
CA VAL A 119 0.43 18.85 -3.04
C VAL A 119 0.95 19.39 -1.70
N GLN A 120 1.93 18.73 -1.08
CA GLN A 120 2.53 19.22 0.16
C GLN A 120 3.27 20.54 -0.02
N VAL A 121 4.00 20.70 -1.12
CA VAL A 121 4.70 21.94 -1.45
C VAL A 121 3.71 23.09 -1.64
N GLU A 122 2.63 22.88 -2.39
CA GLU A 122 1.59 23.89 -2.57
C GLU A 122 0.91 24.25 -1.24
N TYR A 123 0.60 23.27 -0.41
CA TYR A 123 0.07 23.53 0.93
C TYR A 123 1.03 24.34 1.81
N ALA A 124 2.34 24.07 1.74
CA ALA A 124 3.35 24.83 2.45
C ALA A 124 3.43 26.28 1.94
N LYS A 125 3.37 26.50 0.62
CA LYS A 125 3.32 27.84 0.01
C LYS A 125 2.07 28.61 0.44
N GLU A 126 0.91 27.99 0.45
CA GLU A 126 -0.35 28.61 0.89
C GLU A 126 -0.23 29.06 2.36
N ARG A 127 0.35 28.21 3.21
CA ARG A 127 0.61 28.52 4.63
C ARG A 127 1.56 29.70 4.81
N GLU A 128 2.63 29.76 4.00
CA GLU A 128 3.56 30.89 3.96
C GLU A 128 2.85 32.18 3.53
N TYR A 129 2.01 32.12 2.50
CA TYR A 129 1.26 33.26 2.00
C TYR A 129 0.31 33.82 3.08
N VAL A 130 -0.48 32.95 3.72
CA VAL A 130 -1.37 33.34 4.83
C VAL A 130 -0.58 33.96 5.99
N ARG A 131 0.62 33.45 6.29
CA ARG A 131 1.49 34.03 7.33
C ARG A 131 1.95 35.43 6.94
N LYS A 132 2.40 35.61 5.70
CA LYS A 132 2.87 36.88 5.16
C LYS A 132 1.75 37.92 5.09
N GLU A 133 0.54 37.51 4.71
CA GLU A 133 -0.65 38.38 4.71
C GLU A 133 -0.97 38.89 6.12
N ARG A 134 -0.96 38.00 7.12
CA ARG A 134 -1.17 38.39 8.52
C ARG A 134 -0.09 39.36 9.00
N GLU A 135 1.14 39.14 8.60
CA GLU A 135 2.25 40.03 8.92
C GLU A 135 2.10 41.40 8.27
N TYR A 136 1.74 41.45 6.99
CA TYR A 136 1.45 42.69 6.28
C TYR A 136 0.33 43.48 6.96
N VAL A 137 -0.77 42.82 7.34
CA VAL A 137 -1.87 43.46 8.07
C VAL A 137 -1.40 43.97 9.43
N ARG A 138 -0.55 43.23 10.15
CA ARG A 138 0.01 43.71 11.43
C ARG A 138 0.88 44.94 11.22
N GLU A 139 1.74 44.94 10.21
CA GLU A 139 2.63 46.05 9.91
C GLU A 139 1.83 47.30 9.51
N GLN A 140 0.82 47.15 8.66
CA GLN A 140 -0.11 48.24 8.32
C GLN A 140 -0.82 48.81 9.55
N ASN A 141 -1.24 47.97 10.49
CA ASN A 141 -1.84 48.44 11.74
C ASN A 141 -0.84 49.18 12.64
N ILE A 142 0.41 48.73 12.69
CA ILE A 142 1.49 49.43 13.43
C ILE A 142 1.76 50.78 12.77
N GLU A 143 1.93 50.81 11.46
CA GLU A 143 2.20 52.04 10.71
C GLU A 143 1.06 53.05 10.87
N LYS A 144 -0.20 52.57 10.81
CA LYS A 144 -1.39 53.38 11.05
C LYS A 144 -1.39 53.96 12.47
N LYS A 145 -1.16 53.13 13.49
CA LYS A 145 -1.09 53.60 14.89
C LYS A 145 0.03 54.60 15.10
N ASP A 146 1.21 54.34 14.54
CA ASP A 146 2.34 55.27 14.61
C ASP A 146 2.00 56.61 13.94
N ARG A 147 1.32 56.59 12.79
CA ARG A 147 0.85 57.79 12.09
C ARG A 147 -0.14 58.58 12.94
N GLU A 148 -1.12 57.90 13.55
CA GLU A 148 -2.10 58.50 14.46
C GLU A 148 -1.40 59.12 15.69
N THR A 149 -0.43 58.44 16.29
CA THR A 149 0.37 58.96 17.41
C THR A 149 1.16 60.22 17.03
N MET A 150 1.76 60.25 15.84
CA MET A 150 2.49 61.42 15.35
C MET A 150 1.54 62.59 15.03
N ALA A 151 0.34 62.32 14.49
CA ALA A 151 -0.64 63.31 14.08
C ALA A 151 -1.57 63.79 15.21
N MET A 152 -1.54 63.15 16.39
CA MET A 152 -2.37 63.51 17.54
C MET A 152 -2.20 64.98 17.92
N ASP A 153 -3.28 65.77 17.98
CA ASP A 153 -3.20 67.14 18.51
C ASP A 153 -3.13 67.11 20.03
N THR A 154 -2.20 67.90 20.59
CA THR A 154 -1.97 68.00 22.03
C THR A 154 -2.13 69.40 22.58
N SER A 155 -2.47 70.39 21.73
CA SER A 155 -2.59 71.81 22.10
C SER A 155 -3.47 72.03 23.35
N HIS A 156 -4.64 71.39 23.39
CA HIS A 156 -5.65 71.53 24.44
C HIS A 156 -5.54 70.52 25.61
N MET A 157 -4.47 69.73 25.66
CA MET A 157 -4.27 68.70 26.69
C MET A 157 -3.58 69.26 27.95
N SER A 158 -3.74 68.56 29.09
CA SER A 158 -3.02 68.86 30.34
C SER A 158 -1.49 68.67 30.19
N PRO A 159 -0.66 69.30 31.03
CA PRO A 159 0.80 69.16 30.94
C PRO A 159 1.29 67.70 31.04
N GLU A 160 0.68 66.89 31.90
CA GLU A 160 1.04 65.48 32.09
C GLU A 160 0.73 64.66 30.84
N THR A 161 -0.46 64.86 30.24
CA THR A 161 -0.86 64.20 29.01
C THR A 161 0.00 64.64 27.82
N LYS A 162 0.44 65.91 27.77
CA LYS A 162 1.41 66.38 26.76
C LYS A 162 2.75 65.65 26.86
N GLN A 163 3.26 65.42 28.08
CA GLN A 163 4.51 64.66 28.27
C GLN A 163 4.37 63.21 27.82
N PHE A 164 3.24 62.56 28.13
CA PHE A 164 2.96 61.21 27.66
C PHE A 164 3.07 61.09 26.13
N TRP A 165 2.34 61.93 25.39
CA TRP A 165 2.38 61.92 23.93
C TRP A 165 3.74 62.30 23.34
N LYS A 166 4.52 63.14 24.05
CA LYS A 166 5.90 63.45 23.65
C LYS A 166 6.79 62.20 23.72
N LEU A 167 6.67 61.39 24.77
CA LEU A 167 7.41 60.14 24.92
C LEU A 167 6.97 59.09 23.88
N GLU A 168 5.67 58.94 23.65
CA GLU A 168 5.13 58.03 22.63
C GLU A 168 5.64 58.37 21.21
N ARG A 169 5.64 59.65 20.82
CA ARG A 169 6.20 60.08 19.53
C ARG A 169 7.70 59.81 19.41
N MET A 170 8.44 59.97 20.51
CA MET A 170 9.87 59.62 20.52
C MET A 170 10.08 58.11 20.36
N ASP A 171 9.25 57.27 20.98
CA ASP A 171 9.33 55.82 20.81
C ASP A 171 9.00 55.40 19.37
N VAL A 172 7.97 55.99 18.76
CA VAL A 172 7.65 55.79 17.33
C VAL A 172 8.84 56.11 16.44
N MET A 173 9.48 57.28 16.63
CA MET A 173 10.66 57.65 15.85
C MET A 173 11.84 56.71 16.08
N ARG A 174 12.06 56.27 17.32
CA ARG A 174 13.08 55.27 17.65
C ARG A 174 12.81 53.95 16.92
N ARG A 175 11.59 53.42 16.98
CA ARG A 175 11.21 52.16 16.31
C ARG A 175 11.37 52.23 14.79
N ARG A 176 11.10 53.39 14.18
CA ARG A 176 11.26 53.61 12.73
C ARG A 176 12.73 53.69 12.32
N LEU A 177 13.55 54.40 13.10
CA LEU A 177 14.99 54.55 12.80
C LEU A 177 15.70 53.20 12.68
N PHE A 178 15.37 52.23 13.52
CA PHE A 178 15.97 50.89 13.48
C PHE A 178 15.36 49.94 12.42
N ARG A 179 14.29 50.34 11.71
CA ARG A 179 13.68 49.52 10.63
C ARG A 179 14.33 49.76 9.27
N ASP A 180 14.89 50.95 9.03
CA ASP A 180 15.50 51.32 7.75
C ASP A 180 16.93 50.75 7.56
N ASP A 181 17.58 50.25 8.63
CA ASP A 181 18.92 49.65 8.61
C ASP A 181 18.94 48.13 8.29
N GLY A 182 17.86 47.59 7.71
CA GLY A 182 17.79 46.19 7.26
C GLY A 182 18.71 45.89 6.05
N PRO A 183 19.19 44.64 5.85
CA PRO A 183 20.35 44.34 5.02
C PRO A 183 20.16 44.87 3.59
N SER A 184 21.02 45.81 3.23
CA SER A 184 21.23 46.23 1.85
C SER A 184 21.73 45.01 1.08
N ASN A 185 20.80 44.30 0.42
CA ASN A 185 21.15 43.35 -0.64
C ASN A 185 21.72 44.15 -1.82
N THR A 186 22.97 44.58 -1.70
CA THR A 186 23.85 44.65 -2.86
C THR A 186 24.22 43.22 -3.19
N ASP A 187 23.39 42.55 -3.98
CA ASP A 187 23.81 41.38 -4.75
C ASP A 187 24.97 41.85 -5.65
N CYS A 188 26.20 41.51 -5.26
CA CYS A 188 27.35 41.54 -6.16
C CYS A 188 27.28 40.28 -7.05
N GLN A 189 27.44 40.52 -8.35
CA GLN A 189 27.43 39.57 -9.47
C GLN A 189 28.31 38.33 -9.30
#